data_AF-A0A960T4X3-F1
#
_entry.id   AF-A0A960T4X3-F1
#
_cell.length_a   1.000
_cell.length_b   1.000
_cell.length_c   1.000
_cell.angle_alpha   90.00
_cell.angle_beta   90.00
_cell.angle_gamma   90.00
#
_symmetry.space_group_name_H-M   'P 1'
#
loop_
_entity.id
_entity.type
_entity.pdbx_description
1 polymer ?
#
loop_
_entity_poly.entity_id
_entity_poly.type
_entity_poly.pdbx_seq_one_letter_code
_entity_poly.pdbx_strand_id
1 'polypeptide(L)'
;LWNAFAHVKPLAIGLNCSLGPDLMRPFLEELSDCAATHISAYPNAGLPNPLAPTGFDLEPPHMKDFMGDFASAGLLNLAGGCCGNTPEHVAAIADGVRGKVPRKVPGVG
;
A
#
# COMPACT_ATOMS: atom_id res chain seq x y z
N LEU A 1 5.74 -13.16 -5.03
CA LEU A 1 4.30 -13.30 -4.64
C LEU A 1 3.41 -13.71 -5.81
N TRP A 2 3.37 -12.94 -6.91
CA TRP A 2 2.47 -13.20 -8.06
C TRP A 2 2.51 -14.63 -8.62
N ASN A 3 3.71 -15.16 -8.91
CA ASN A 3 3.87 -16.50 -9.51
C ASN A 3 3.18 -17.63 -8.72
N ALA A 4 3.09 -17.49 -7.40
CA ALA A 4 2.43 -18.48 -6.56
C ALA A 4 0.90 -18.43 -6.69
N PHE A 5 0.30 -17.28 -6.99
CA PHE A 5 -1.15 -17.07 -6.95
C PHE A 5 -1.80 -16.74 -8.30
N ALA A 6 -1.00 -16.54 -9.36
CA ALA A 6 -1.50 -16.19 -10.69
C ALA A 6 -2.61 -17.15 -11.19
N HIS A 7 -2.47 -18.43 -10.90
CA HIS A 7 -3.41 -19.49 -11.29
C HIS A 7 -4.83 -19.31 -10.69
N VAL A 8 -4.95 -18.58 -9.57
CA VAL A 8 -6.24 -18.32 -8.89
C VAL A 8 -7.05 -17.25 -9.61
N LYS A 9 -6.43 -16.45 -10.50
CA LYS A 9 -7.06 -15.31 -11.18
C LYS A 9 -7.76 -14.35 -10.19
N PRO A 10 -7.05 -13.85 -9.15
CA PRO A 10 -7.67 -13.00 -8.15
C PRO A 10 -8.01 -11.62 -8.73
N LEU A 11 -9.04 -10.96 -8.19
CA LEU A 11 -9.37 -9.57 -8.52
C LEU A 11 -8.23 -8.61 -8.14
N ALA A 12 -7.56 -8.88 -7.03
CA ALA A 12 -6.40 -8.11 -6.57
C ALA A 12 -5.44 -9.00 -5.78
N ILE A 13 -4.16 -8.62 -5.76
CA ILE A 13 -3.10 -9.20 -4.94
C ILE A 13 -2.35 -8.08 -4.25
N GLY A 14 -1.81 -8.30 -3.06
CA GLY A 14 -1.22 -7.18 -2.34
C GLY A 14 -0.48 -7.54 -1.07
N LEU A 15 -0.10 -6.50 -0.35
CA LEU A 15 0.67 -6.56 0.88
C LEU A 15 -0.11 -5.85 1.99
N ASN A 16 -0.18 -6.49 3.15
CA ASN A 16 -0.73 -5.88 4.35
C ASN A 16 0.14 -6.22 5.58
N CYS A 17 0.12 -5.33 6.56
CA CYS A 17 0.84 -5.50 7.83
C CYS A 17 2.36 -5.69 7.67
N SER A 18 3.01 -6.18 8.73
CA SER A 18 4.44 -6.48 8.91
C SER A 18 5.40 -5.31 8.75
N LEU A 19 5.17 -4.41 7.80
CA LEU A 19 6.05 -3.33 7.38
C LEU A 19 5.31 -1.99 7.41
N GLY A 20 6.07 -0.93 7.71
CA GLY A 20 5.70 0.43 7.37
C GLY A 20 5.78 0.69 5.85
N PRO A 21 5.25 1.82 5.37
CA PRO A 21 5.27 2.15 3.95
C PRO A 21 6.69 2.27 3.38
N ASP A 22 7.61 2.87 4.11
CA ASP A 22 9.02 3.02 3.75
C ASP A 22 9.67 1.69 3.34
N LEU A 23 9.47 0.65 4.14
CA LEU A 23 10.01 -0.69 3.88
C LEU A 23 9.17 -1.52 2.91
N MET A 24 7.88 -1.20 2.76
CA MET A 24 6.97 -1.91 1.85
C MET A 24 7.22 -1.57 0.37
N ARG A 25 7.68 -0.34 0.08
CA ARG A 25 7.86 0.19 -1.28
C ARG A 25 8.59 -0.75 -2.25
N PRO A 26 9.80 -1.28 -1.97
CA PRO A 26 10.51 -2.14 -2.93
C PRO A 26 9.72 -3.42 -3.31
N PHE A 27 8.94 -3.96 -2.38
CA PHE A 27 8.09 -5.13 -2.65
C PHE A 27 6.88 -4.79 -3.51
N LEU A 28 6.34 -3.57 -3.37
CA LEU A 28 5.29 -3.07 -4.26
C LEU A 28 5.83 -2.84 -5.66
N GLU A 29 7.05 -2.32 -5.81
CA GLU A 29 7.71 -2.15 -7.13
C GLU A 29 7.83 -3.50 -7.85
N GLU A 30 8.45 -4.50 -7.20
CA GLU A 30 8.59 -5.85 -7.76
C GLU A 30 7.23 -6.48 -8.12
N LEU A 31 6.23 -6.33 -7.24
CA LEU A 31 4.89 -6.85 -7.50
C LEU A 31 4.21 -6.10 -8.65
N SER A 32 4.41 -4.79 -8.75
CA SER A 32 3.83 -3.94 -9.79
C SER A 32 4.36 -4.25 -11.18
N ASP A 33 5.59 -4.72 -11.28
CA ASP A 33 6.21 -5.09 -12.55
C ASP A 33 5.64 -6.40 -13.11
N CYS A 34 5.29 -7.36 -12.23
CA CYS A 34 4.91 -8.72 -12.68
C CYS A 34 3.41 -9.05 -12.58
N ALA A 35 2.65 -8.40 -11.68
CA ALA A 35 1.27 -8.81 -11.41
C ALA A 35 0.32 -8.46 -12.56
N ALA A 36 -0.31 -9.45 -13.19
CA ALA A 36 -1.36 -9.25 -14.18
C ALA A 36 -2.75 -9.08 -13.56
N THR A 37 -2.82 -8.47 -12.37
CA THR A 37 -4.06 -8.13 -11.66
C THR A 37 -3.89 -6.81 -10.90
N HIS A 38 -4.94 -6.34 -10.23
CA HIS A 38 -4.89 -5.13 -9.41
C HIS A 38 -4.00 -5.33 -8.17
N ILE A 39 -3.36 -4.26 -7.72
CA ILE A 39 -2.50 -4.28 -6.53
C ILE A 39 -3.16 -3.56 -5.35
N SER A 40 -3.10 -4.17 -4.17
CA SER A 40 -3.51 -3.54 -2.91
C SER A 40 -2.33 -3.34 -1.94
N ALA A 41 -2.36 -2.23 -1.21
CA ALA A 41 -1.35 -1.91 -0.19
C ALA A 41 -2.01 -1.38 1.09
N TYR A 42 -1.71 -2.06 2.20
CA TYR A 42 -2.19 -1.73 3.55
C TYR A 42 -1.03 -1.80 4.56
N PRO A 43 -0.06 -0.86 4.50
CA PRO A 43 1.06 -0.82 5.44
C PRO A 43 0.60 -0.51 6.87
N ASN A 44 1.45 -0.89 7.84
CA ASN A 44 1.33 -0.36 9.19
C ASN A 44 1.70 1.13 9.21
N ALA A 45 1.32 1.86 10.27
CA ALA A 45 1.74 3.24 10.51
C ALA A 45 3.22 3.30 10.97
N GLY A 46 4.12 2.69 10.20
CA GLY A 46 5.51 2.44 10.57
C GLY A 46 5.70 1.04 11.14
N LEU A 47 6.91 0.76 11.64
CA LEU A 47 7.17 -0.46 12.40
C LEU A 47 6.56 -0.35 13.81
N PRO A 48 6.19 -1.48 14.44
CA PRO A 48 5.77 -1.48 15.84
C PRO A 48 6.86 -0.86 16.72
N ASN A 49 6.50 0.16 17.49
CA ASN A 49 7.37 0.86 18.40
C ASN A 49 6.72 0.93 19.80
N PRO A 50 7.19 0.14 20.79
CA PRO A 50 6.60 0.12 22.13
C PRO A 50 6.84 1.43 22.92
N LEU A 51 7.75 2.30 22.46
CA LEU A 51 8.00 3.60 23.08
C LEU A 51 7.09 4.70 22.53
N ALA A 52 6.46 4.48 21.38
CA ALA A 52 5.50 5.42 20.80
C ALA A 52 4.18 5.38 21.59
N PRO A 53 3.53 6.53 21.86
CA PRO A 53 2.26 6.58 22.60
C PRO A 53 1.13 5.72 21.98
N THR A 54 1.16 5.54 20.67
CA THR A 54 0.18 4.77 19.89
C THR A 54 0.66 3.35 19.54
N GLY A 55 1.90 3.01 19.91
CA GLY A 55 2.58 1.79 19.45
C GLY A 55 3.19 1.90 18.04
N PHE A 56 3.07 3.05 17.36
CA PHE A 56 3.49 3.28 15.98
C PHE A 56 3.90 4.75 15.76
N ASP A 57 4.94 5.01 14.96
CA ASP A 57 5.52 6.36 14.83
C ASP A 57 4.88 7.23 13.74
N LEU A 58 4.25 6.64 12.72
CA LEU A 58 3.72 7.41 11.62
C LEU A 58 2.34 7.97 11.97
N GLU A 59 2.15 9.24 11.65
CA GLU A 59 0.94 10.02 11.88
C GLU A 59 0.15 10.16 10.56
N PRO A 60 -1.09 10.69 10.58
CA PRO A 60 -1.88 10.83 9.36
C PRO A 60 -1.18 11.55 8.20
N PRO A 61 -0.43 12.66 8.40
CA PRO A 61 0.30 13.33 7.32
C PRO A 61 1.37 12.42 6.68
N HIS A 62 2.09 11.63 7.48
CA HIS A 62 3.09 10.70 6.96
C HIS A 62 2.43 9.65 6.05
N MET A 63 1.31 9.07 6.48
CA MET A 63 0.60 8.06 5.69
C MET A 63 0.00 8.64 4.41
N LYS A 64 -0.48 9.89 4.45
CA LYS A 64 -0.92 10.62 3.25
C LYS A 64 0.20 10.72 2.22
N ASP A 65 1.39 11.17 2.64
CA ASP A 65 2.51 11.41 1.75
C ASP A 65 2.98 10.09 1.11
N PHE A 66 3.22 9.05 1.93
CA PHE A 66 3.62 7.74 1.42
C PHE A 66 2.60 7.11 0.45
N MET A 67 1.31 7.12 0.80
CA MET A 67 0.28 6.52 -0.06
C MET A 67 0.05 7.35 -1.33
N GLY A 68 0.16 8.68 -1.24
CA GLY A 68 0.14 9.57 -2.39
C GLY A 68 1.32 9.32 -3.34
N ASP A 69 2.50 9.03 -2.80
CA ASP A 69 3.68 8.66 -3.59
C ASP A 69 3.49 7.30 -4.27
N PHE A 70 3.00 6.27 -3.58
CA PHE A 70 2.72 4.97 -4.19
C PHE A 70 1.71 5.07 -5.33
N ALA A 71 0.65 5.86 -5.14
CA ALA A 71 -0.35 6.10 -6.16
C ALA A 71 0.23 6.88 -7.35
N SER A 72 1.03 7.92 -7.09
CA SER A 72 1.67 8.73 -8.15
C SER A 72 2.69 7.94 -8.95
N ALA A 73 3.39 7.01 -8.31
CA ALA A 73 4.32 6.08 -8.96
C ALA A 73 3.60 4.92 -9.68
N GLY A 74 2.27 4.85 -9.61
CA GLY A 74 1.51 3.81 -10.31
C GLY A 74 1.70 2.41 -9.73
N LEU A 75 1.99 2.29 -8.43
CA LEU A 75 2.31 1.01 -7.80
C LEU A 75 1.06 0.23 -7.35
N LEU A 76 -0.05 0.92 -7.09
CA LEU A 76 -1.26 0.33 -6.50
C LEU A 76 -2.56 0.73 -7.18
N ASN A 77 -3.61 -0.04 -6.90
CA ASN A 77 -4.99 0.20 -7.28
C ASN A 77 -5.90 0.42 -6.06
N LEU A 78 -5.59 -0.25 -4.94
CA LEU A 78 -6.33 -0.19 -3.69
C LEU A 78 -5.38 0.24 -2.56
N ALA A 79 -5.79 1.22 -1.78
CA ALA A 79 -4.98 1.83 -0.73
C ALA A 79 -5.74 1.82 0.60
N GLY A 80 -5.04 1.52 1.68
CA GLY A 80 -5.54 1.66 3.05
C GLY A 80 -4.41 1.51 4.07
N GLY A 81 -4.78 1.21 5.31
CA GLY A 81 -3.84 1.01 6.41
C GLY A 81 -4.13 -0.27 7.19
N CYS A 82 -3.10 -0.83 7.82
CA CYS A 82 -3.20 -1.96 8.75
C CYS A 82 -2.97 -1.49 10.20
N CYS A 83 -2.07 -2.11 10.97
CA CYS A 83 -1.86 -1.75 12.37
C CYS A 83 -1.34 -0.32 12.52
N GLY A 84 -1.77 0.35 13.60
CA GLY A 84 -1.42 1.75 13.89
C GLY A 84 -2.22 2.80 13.10
N ASN A 85 -2.94 2.41 12.05
CA ASN A 85 -3.79 3.34 11.32
C ASN A 85 -5.13 3.53 12.04
N THR A 86 -5.51 4.79 12.24
CA THR A 86 -6.80 5.21 12.82
C THR A 86 -7.73 5.75 11.71
N PRO A 87 -8.99 6.10 12.01
CA PRO A 87 -9.86 6.77 11.04
C PRO A 87 -9.23 8.05 10.43
N GLU A 88 -8.47 8.82 11.21
CA GLU A 88 -7.75 10.00 10.75
C GLU A 88 -6.66 9.63 9.73
N HIS A 89 -5.93 8.53 9.96
CA HIS A 89 -4.95 8.02 9.00
C HIS A 89 -5.63 7.59 7.71
N VAL A 90 -6.75 6.86 7.79
CA VAL A 90 -7.50 6.42 6.60
C VAL A 90 -8.04 7.60 5.81
N ALA A 91 -8.52 8.65 6.49
CA ALA A 91 -8.94 9.89 5.83
C ALA A 91 -7.77 10.59 5.11
N ALA A 92 -6.60 10.63 5.75
CA ALA A 92 -5.39 11.22 5.16
C ALA A 92 -4.87 10.41 3.96
N ILE A 93 -4.90 9.07 4.04
CA ILE A 93 -4.60 8.17 2.91
C ILE A 93 -5.56 8.43 1.75
N ALA A 94 -6.87 8.48 2.03
CA ALA A 94 -7.89 8.75 1.02
C ALA A 94 -7.70 10.12 0.34
N ASP A 95 -7.25 11.13 1.09
CA ASP A 95 -6.88 12.43 0.55
C ASP A 95 -5.61 12.36 -0.32
N GLY A 96 -4.56 11.67 0.13
CA GLY A 96 -3.29 11.53 -0.59
C GLY A 96 -3.43 10.84 -1.95
N VAL A 97 -4.33 9.86 -2.06
CA VAL A 97 -4.59 9.13 -3.32
C VAL A 97 -5.68 9.78 -4.19
N ARG A 98 -6.36 10.82 -3.70
CA ARG A 98 -7.47 11.45 -4.42
C ARG A 98 -7.01 12.03 -5.76
N GLY A 99 -7.73 11.68 -6.83
CA GLY A 99 -7.44 12.19 -8.18
C GLY A 99 -6.19 11.59 -8.84
N LYS A 100 -5.49 10.66 -8.18
CA LYS A 100 -4.37 9.92 -8.77
C LYS A 100 -4.90 8.83 -9.70
N VAL A 101 -4.19 8.59 -10.81
CA VAL A 101 -4.55 7.53 -11.74
C VAL A 101 -4.11 6.19 -11.15
N PRO A 102 -5.02 5.22 -10.97
CA PRO A 102 -4.64 3.89 -10.48
C PRO A 102 -3.65 3.19 -11.40
N ARG A 103 -2.84 2.29 -10.85
CA ARG A 103 -1.92 1.44 -11.63
C ARG A 103 -2.62 0.81 -12.84
N LYS A 104 -2.01 0.94 -14.02
CA LYS A 104 -2.44 0.21 -15.20
C LYS A 104 -2.01 -1.24 -15.06
N VAL A 105 -2.98 -2.17 -15.09
CA VAL A 105 -2.67 -3.59 -15.11
C VAL A 105 -2.03 -3.94 -16.46
N PRO A 106 -0.84 -4.56 -16.50
CA PRO A 106 -0.22 -5.02 -17.73
C PRO A 106 -1.20 -5.91 -18.49
N GLY A 107 -1.40 -5.61 -19.77
CA GLY A 107 -2.21 -6.46 -20.64
C GLY A 107 -1.62 -7.86 -20.67
N VAL A 108 -2.46 -8.88 -20.50
CA VAL A 108 -2.05 -10.27 -20.75
C VAL A 108 -1.83 -10.37 -22.26
N GLY A 109 -0.56 -10.40 -22.69
CA GLY A 109 -0.18 -10.72 -24.07
C GLY A 109 -0.42 -12.19 -24.37
#